data_AF-A0AAE1X2Q4-F1
#
_entry.id   AF-A0AAE1X2Q4-F1
#
_cell.length_a   1.000
_cell.length_b   1.000
_cell.length_c   1.000
_cell.angle_alpha   90.00
_cell.angle_beta   90.00
_cell.angle_gamma   90.00
#
_symmetry.space_group_name_H-M   'P 1'
#
loop_
_entity.id
_entity.type
_entity.pdbx_description
1 polymer ?
#
loop_
_entity_poly.entity_id
_entity_poly.type
_entity_poly.pdbx_seq_one_letter_code
_entity_poly.pdbx_strand_id
1 'polypeptide(L)'
;MDEWGHGDFLCKNYILNSLSDTLYNVYSSAKTARVLWESLEKKYKTEDAGLKKFIVGKYLEFKMVDFKTVMNQVQEFQIILHDLHAEGMKLANPSK
;
A
#
# COMPACT_ATOMS: atom_id res chain seq x y z
N MET A 1 28.45 16.54 -16.73
CA MET A 1 27.28 15.86 -16.12
C MET A 1 26.50 15.30 -17.28
N ASP A 2 26.29 13.98 -17.34
CA ASP A 2 25.48 13.38 -18.39
C ASP A 2 24.00 13.72 -18.16
N GLU A 3 23.18 13.56 -19.21
CA GLU A 3 21.74 13.85 -19.17
C GLU A 3 21.04 13.09 -18.03
N TRP A 4 21.52 11.89 -17.73
CA TRP A 4 21.02 11.06 -16.64
C TRP A 4 21.30 11.67 -15.26
N GLY A 5 22.54 12.08 -14.99
CA GLY A 5 22.90 12.72 -13.73
C GLY A 5 22.18 14.04 -13.52
N HIS A 6 21.98 14.82 -14.59
CA HIS A 6 21.19 16.06 -14.53
C HIS A 6 19.72 15.78 -14.18
N GLY A 7 19.12 14.76 -14.83
CA GLY A 7 17.76 14.33 -14.55
C GLY A 7 17.57 13.83 -13.12
N ASP A 8 18.50 13.02 -12.61
CA ASP A 8 18.45 12.52 -11.21
C ASP A 8 18.56 13.68 -10.21
N PHE A 9 19.46 14.63 -10.45
CA PHE A 9 19.59 15.82 -9.61
C PHE A 9 18.32 16.66 -9.58
N LEU A 10 17.72 16.95 -10.74
CA LEU A 10 16.48 17.73 -10.81
C LEU A 10 15.33 17.00 -10.12
N CYS A 11 15.13 15.72 -10.42
CA CYS A 11 14.08 14.90 -9.81
C CYS A 11 14.21 14.87 -8.28
N LYS A 12 15.42 14.65 -7.76
CA LYS A 12 15.69 14.66 -6.33
C LYS A 12 15.34 16.01 -5.70
N ASN A 13 15.72 17.12 -6.33
CA ASN A 13 15.41 18.46 -5.83
C ASN A 13 13.91 18.73 -5.82
N TYR A 14 13.17 18.33 -6.86
CA TYR A 14 11.71 18.48 -6.89
C TYR A 14 11.05 17.73 -5.74
N ILE A 15 11.44 16.46 -5.50
CA ILE A 15 10.92 15.68 -4.39
C ILE A 15 11.24 16.36 -3.05
N LEU A 16 12.50 16.75 -2.82
CA LEU A 16 12.90 17.41 -1.57
C LEU A 16 12.15 18.72 -1.33
N ASN A 17 11.95 19.56 -2.35
CA ASN A 17 11.26 20.84 -2.23
C ASN A 17 9.75 20.71 -1.93
N SER A 18 9.18 19.52 -2.14
CA SER A 18 7.79 19.22 -1.76
C SER A 18 7.65 18.74 -0.32
N LEU A 19 8.76 18.48 0.38
CA LEU A 19 8.75 18.04 1.77
C LEU A 19 8.71 19.23 2.74
N SER A 20 8.19 19.00 3.94
CA SER A 20 8.36 19.96 5.04
C SER A 20 9.82 20.03 5.50
N ASP A 21 10.23 21.13 6.14
CA ASP A 21 11.62 21.33 6.61
C ASP A 21 12.14 20.16 7.46
N THR A 22 11.28 19.59 8.30
CA THR A 22 11.62 18.45 9.14
C THR A 22 11.95 17.21 8.30
N LEU A 23 11.16 16.93 7.26
CA LEU A 23 11.39 15.79 6.37
C LEU A 23 12.55 16.06 5.41
N TYR A 24 12.67 17.27 4.90
CA TYR A 24 13.80 17.70 4.08
C TYR A 24 15.13 17.38 4.78
N ASN A 25 15.28 17.79 6.04
CA ASN A 25 16.51 17.57 6.80
C ASN A 25 16.85 16.09 6.96
N VAL A 26 15.85 15.24 7.17
CA VAL A 26 16.03 13.78 7.31
C VAL A 26 16.43 13.14 5.98
N TYR A 27 15.87 13.60 4.86
CA TYR A 27 15.96 12.92 3.57
C TYR A 27 16.96 13.56 2.58
N SER A 28 17.49 14.76 2.87
CA SER A 28 18.41 15.52 2.01
C SER A 28 19.68 14.75 1.63
N SER A 29 20.17 13.88 2.51
CA SER A 29 21.38 13.07 2.34
C SER A 29 21.22 11.88 1.38
N ALA A 30 20.01 11.63 0.85
CA ALA A 30 19.78 10.54 -0.10
C ALA A 30 20.66 10.71 -1.36
N LYS A 31 21.29 9.64 -1.84
CA LYS A 31 22.29 9.73 -2.93
C LYS A 31 21.67 9.99 -4.30
N THR A 32 20.47 9.48 -4.55
CA THR A 32 19.76 9.60 -5.83
C THR A 32 18.28 9.86 -5.59
N ALA A 33 17.56 10.33 -6.62
CA ALA A 33 16.11 10.53 -6.55
C ALA A 33 15.38 9.21 -6.26
N ARG A 34 15.87 8.09 -6.81
CA ARG A 34 15.30 6.75 -6.56
C ARG A 34 15.38 6.35 -5.09
N VAL A 35 16.57 6.47 -4.48
CA VAL A 35 16.77 6.08 -3.07
C VAL A 35 15.90 6.95 -2.15
N LEU A 36 15.78 8.24 -2.48
CA LEU A 36 14.87 9.17 -1.78
C LEU A 36 13.42 8.68 -1.87
N TRP A 37 12.93 8.42 -3.08
CA TRP A 37 11.57 7.97 -3.32
C TRP A 37 11.25 6.65 -2.60
N GLU A 38 12.11 5.63 -2.72
CA GLU A 38 11.94 4.33 -2.05
C GLU A 38 11.89 4.46 -0.52
N SER A 39 12.66 5.39 0.06
CA SER A 39 12.69 5.62 1.50
C SER A 39 11.43 6.32 2.01
N LEU A 40 10.89 7.26 1.20
CA LEU A 40 9.61 7.91 1.48
C LEU A 40 8.46 6.90 1.34
N GLU A 41 8.47 6.12 0.26
CA GLU A 41 7.50 5.07 0.00
C GLU A 41 7.48 4.06 1.15
N LYS A 42 8.62 3.51 1.55
CA LYS A 42 8.69 2.54 2.66
C LYS A 42 8.13 3.08 3.98
N LYS A 43 8.36 4.36 4.29
CA LYS A 43 7.94 4.96 5.56
C LYS A 43 6.45 5.34 5.57
N TYR A 44 5.96 5.87 4.46
CA TYR A 44 4.64 6.49 4.39
C TYR A 44 3.61 5.68 3.59
N LYS A 45 4.03 4.64 2.87
CA LYS A 45 3.13 3.60 2.35
C LYS A 45 2.72 2.68 3.49
N THR A 46 1.97 3.26 4.43
CA THR A 46 1.37 2.58 5.59
C THR A 46 0.06 1.89 5.21
N GLU A 47 -0.46 2.19 4.01
CA GLU A 47 -1.73 1.64 3.52
C GLU A 47 -1.70 0.12 3.41
N ASP A 48 -0.61 -0.49 2.96
CA ASP A 48 -0.55 -1.93 2.71
C ASP A 48 -0.78 -2.77 3.98
N ALA A 49 -0.09 -2.46 5.09
CA ALA A 49 -0.24 -3.24 6.32
C ALA A 49 -1.57 -3.00 7.05
N GLY A 50 -2.05 -1.74 7.08
CA GLY A 50 -3.32 -1.39 7.72
C GLY A 50 -4.52 -1.92 6.94
N LEU A 51 -4.50 -1.78 5.62
CA LEU A 51 -5.53 -2.28 4.70
C LEU A 51 -5.58 -3.81 4.71
N LYS A 52 -4.43 -4.49 4.62
CA LYS A 52 -4.36 -5.96 4.73
C LYS A 52 -4.95 -6.46 6.05
N LYS A 53 -4.56 -5.87 7.18
CA LYS A 53 -5.11 -6.24 8.49
C LYS A 53 -6.62 -6.04 8.55
N PHE A 54 -7.12 -4.94 7.97
CA PHE A 54 -8.56 -4.65 7.93
C PHE A 54 -9.34 -5.64 7.06
N ILE A 55 -8.84 -5.97 5.87
CA ILE A 55 -9.45 -6.94 4.95
C ILE A 55 -9.47 -8.35 5.58
N VAL A 56 -8.35 -8.78 6.19
CA VAL A 56 -8.28 -10.06 6.93
C VAL A 56 -9.28 -10.08 8.09
N GLY A 57 -9.40 -8.97 8.84
CA GLY A 57 -10.40 -8.82 9.90
C GLY A 57 -11.82 -9.01 9.38
N LYS A 58 -12.19 -8.30 8.30
CA LYS A 58 -13.50 -8.45 7.64
C LYS A 58 -13.77 -9.89 7.22
N TYR A 59 -12.78 -10.58 6.66
CA TYR A 59 -12.91 -11.97 6.25
C TYR A 59 -13.16 -12.92 7.44
N LEU A 60 -12.37 -12.78 8.51
CA LEU A 60 -12.48 -13.63 9.70
C LEU A 60 -13.77 -13.37 10.50
N GLU A 61 -14.26 -12.14 10.50
CA GLU A 61 -15.46 -11.73 11.22
C GLU A 61 -16.75 -11.87 10.39
N PHE A 62 -16.65 -12.15 9.09
CA PHE A 62 -17.80 -12.31 8.22
C PHE A 62 -18.66 -13.48 8.69
N LYS A 63 -19.93 -13.19 9.00
CA LYS A 63 -20.95 -14.17 9.38
C LYS A 63 -22.22 -13.87 8.64
N MET A 64 -22.89 -14.91 8.18
CA MET A 64 -24.23 -14.75 7.62
C MET A 64 -25.23 -14.45 8.74
N VAL A 65 -26.22 -13.64 8.43
CA VAL A 65 -27.28 -13.17 9.32
C VAL A 65 -28.65 -13.42 8.69
N ASP A 66 -29.64 -13.74 9.52
CA ASP A 66 -30.96 -14.16 9.07
C ASP A 66 -31.77 -13.04 8.39
N PHE A 67 -31.45 -11.79 8.70
CA PHE A 67 -32.17 -10.61 8.19
C PHE A 67 -31.68 -10.12 6.82
N LYS A 68 -30.81 -10.86 6.13
CA LYS A 68 -30.35 -10.55 4.77
C LYS A 68 -30.59 -11.73 3.83
N THR A 69 -30.90 -11.44 2.56
CA THR A 69 -30.99 -12.48 1.54
C THR A 69 -29.63 -13.15 1.36
N VAL A 70 -29.63 -14.45 1.03
CA VAL A 70 -28.39 -15.19 0.76
C VAL A 70 -27.59 -14.52 -0.36
N MET A 71 -28.26 -14.03 -1.41
CA MET A 71 -27.60 -13.38 -2.53
C MET A 71 -26.83 -12.11 -2.13
N ASN A 72 -27.41 -11.24 -1.31
CA ASN A 72 -26.73 -10.02 -0.87
C ASN A 72 -25.50 -10.36 0.00
N GLN A 73 -25.62 -11.38 0.85
CA GLN A 73 -24.52 -11.83 1.68
C GLN A 73 -23.38 -12.48 0.86
N VAL A 74 -23.72 -13.23 -0.19
CA VAL A 74 -22.73 -13.77 -1.14
C VAL A 74 -21.99 -12.64 -1.86
N GLN A 75 -22.68 -11.58 -2.29
CA GLN A 75 -22.05 -10.41 -2.91
C GLN A 75 -21.12 -9.68 -1.94
N GLU A 76 -21.53 -9.47 -0.69
CA GLU A 76 -20.68 -8.90 0.36
C GLU A 76 -19.41 -9.74 0.58
N PHE A 77 -19.55 -11.07 0.61
CA PHE A 77 -18.40 -11.97 0.75
C PHE A 77 -17.48 -11.97 -0.48
N GLN A 78 -18.04 -11.90 -1.69
CA GLN A 78 -17.27 -11.80 -2.93
C GLN A 78 -16.41 -10.54 -2.98
N ILE A 79 -16.91 -9.40 -2.47
CA ILE A 79 -16.14 -8.16 -2.35
C ILE A 79 -14.93 -8.38 -1.43
N ILE A 80 -15.13 -9.01 -0.28
CA ILE A 80 -14.03 -9.31 0.67
C ILE A 80 -12.98 -10.22 0.01
N LEU A 81 -13.40 -11.24 -0.74
CA LEU A 81 -12.48 -12.13 -1.47
C LEU A 81 -11.72 -11.41 -2.59
N HIS A 82 -12.37 -10.50 -3.30
CA HIS A 82 -11.74 -9.69 -4.33
C HIS A 82 -10.65 -8.80 -3.72
N ASP A 83 -10.95 -8.12 -2.61
CA ASP A 83 -9.99 -7.27 -1.90
C ASP A 83 -8.81 -8.09 -1.35
N LEU A 84 -9.06 -9.30 -0.83
CA LEU A 84 -8.02 -10.24 -0.41
C LEU A 84 -7.06 -10.56 -1.56
N HIS A 85 -7.61 -10.88 -2.73
CA HIS A 85 -6.84 -11.24 -3.92
C HIS A 85 -6.06 -10.06 -4.50
N ALA A 86 -6.66 -8.86 -4.54
CA ALA A 86 -6.02 -7.64 -5.02
C ALA A 86 -4.77 -7.28 -4.20
N GLU A 87 -4.82 -7.52 -2.88
CA GLU A 87 -3.70 -7.33 -1.95
C GLU A 87 -2.68 -8.50 -1.97
N GLY A 88 -2.85 -9.48 -2.86
CA GLY A 88 -1.96 -10.63 -3.02
C GLY A 88 -2.03 -11.65 -1.89
N MET A 89 -3.09 -11.62 -1.06
CA MET A 89 -3.29 -12.58 0.02
C MET A 89 -3.87 -13.88 -0.54
N LYS A 90 -3.15 -14.99 -0.35
CA LYS A 90 -3.59 -16.32 -0.81
C LYS A 90 -4.24 -17.08 0.34
N LEU A 91 -5.46 -17.55 0.11
CA LEU A 91 -6.08 -18.52 1.01
C LEU A 91 -5.41 -19.88 0.79
N ALA A 92 -5.03 -20.54 1.88
CA ALA A 92 -4.58 -21.93 1.80
C ALA A 92 -5.77 -22.80 1.43
N ASN A 93 -5.62 -23.67 0.43
CA ASN A 93 -6.62 -24.69 0.17
C ASN A 93 -6.61 -25.69 1.34
N PRO A 94 -7.74 -25.90 2.02
CA PRO A 94 -7.80 -26.82 3.16
C PRO A 94 -7.73 -28.31 2.78
N SER A 95 -7.53 -28.64 1.50
CA SER A 95 -7.66 -29.99 0.94
C SER A 95 -6.36 -30.55 0.32
N LYS A 96 -5.21 -30.22 0.91
CA LYS A 96 -3.95 -30.95 0.64
C LYS A 96 -3.31 -31.44 1.93
#